data_AF-A0A0R2X786-F1
#
_entry.id   AF-A0A0R2X786-F1
#
_cell.length_a   1.000
_cell.length_b   1.000
_cell.length_c   1.000
_cell.angle_alpha   90.00
_cell.angle_beta   90.00
_cell.angle_gamma   90.00
#
_symmetry.space_group_name_H-M   'P 1'
#
loop_
_entity.id
_entity.type
_entity.pdbx_description
1 polymer ?
#
loop_
_entity_poly.entity_id
_entity_poly.type
_entity_poly.pdbx_seq_one_letter_code
_entity_poly.pdbx_strand_id
1 'polypeptide(L)'
;MLDPPLQTARLLDESYTSPNLPGAPGTQTLRVVFPREGRFNLKFAYRRLWEPASIPSAQTTNVIVEVISGQENRPLMERLFTKDIEPASNVPQPEEEEPQSKRRVEMRRP
;
A
#
# COMPACT_ATOMS: atom_id res chain seq x y z
N MET A 1 14.45 -23.53 -2.55
CA MET A 1 14.55 -22.26 -3.32
C MET A 1 13.49 -21.33 -2.77
N LEU A 2 13.89 -20.19 -2.22
CA LEU A 2 12.96 -19.19 -1.70
C LEU A 2 12.41 -18.43 -2.91
N ASP A 3 11.08 -18.37 -3.07
CA ASP A 3 10.50 -17.56 -4.14
C ASP A 3 10.99 -16.12 -3.98
N PRO A 4 11.39 -15.45 -5.09
CA PRO A 4 11.80 -14.06 -5.02
C PRO A 4 10.67 -13.22 -4.41
N PRO A 5 11.00 -12.20 -3.60
CA PRO A 5 9.99 -11.35 -2.99
C PRO A 5 9.05 -10.81 -4.09
N LEU A 6 7.75 -10.84 -3.82
CA LEU A 6 6.70 -10.32 -4.70
C LEU A 6 6.92 -8.81 -4.90
N GLN A 7 7.74 -8.44 -5.89
CA GLN A 7 7.93 -7.04 -6.26
C GLN A 7 6.71 -6.57 -7.04
N THR A 8 5.93 -5.70 -6.41
CA THR A 8 4.74 -5.08 -6.99
C THR A 8 5.09 -3.74 -7.64
N ALA A 9 4.30 -3.33 -8.63
CA ALA A 9 4.44 -2.00 -9.23
C ALA A 9 4.19 -0.91 -8.18
N ARG A 10 4.86 0.25 -8.32
CA ARG A 10 4.70 1.40 -7.42
C ARG A 10 3.94 2.51 -8.13
N LEU A 11 3.01 3.16 -7.41
CA LEU A 11 2.38 4.39 -7.87
C LEU A 11 3.38 5.54 -7.71
N LEU A 12 3.69 6.23 -8.81
CA LEU A 12 4.59 7.38 -8.84
C LEU A 12 3.85 8.68 -8.53
N ASP A 13 2.70 8.88 -9.18
CA ASP A 13 1.92 10.11 -9.09
C ASP A 13 0.45 9.84 -9.43
N GLU A 14 -0.41 10.66 -8.87
CA GLU A 14 -1.86 10.62 -9.03
C GLU A 14 -2.39 12.04 -9.15
N SER A 15 -3.22 12.28 -10.17
CA SER A 15 -3.89 13.57 -10.34
C SER A 15 -5.34 13.38 -10.73
N TYR A 16 -6.15 14.38 -10.38
CA TYR A 16 -7.54 14.45 -10.76
C TYR A 16 -7.82 15.81 -11.41
N THR A 17 -8.52 15.79 -12.53
CA THR A 17 -8.94 16.99 -13.25
C THR A 17 -10.43 16.93 -13.52
N SER A 18 -11.14 18.03 -13.27
CA SER A 18 -12.57 18.13 -13.55
C SER A 18 -12.88 19.50 -14.17
N PRO A 19 -13.89 19.60 -15.05
CA PRO A 19 -14.34 20.88 -15.54
C PRO A 19 -15.01 21.70 -14.41
N ASN A 20 -15.06 23.02 -14.57
CA ASN A 20 -15.70 23.95 -13.63
C ASN A 20 -17.24 23.94 -13.72
N LEU A 21 -17.83 22.80 -14.07
CA LEU A 21 -19.29 22.62 -14.16
C LEU A 21 -19.73 21.65 -13.05
N PRO A 22 -20.57 22.07 -12.09
CA PRO A 22 -21.05 21.20 -11.04
C PRO A 22 -21.72 19.93 -11.58
N GLY A 23 -21.33 18.77 -11.05
CA GLY A 23 -21.88 17.47 -11.44
C GLY A 23 -21.29 16.86 -12.72
N ALA A 24 -20.42 17.57 -13.43
CA ALA A 24 -19.73 17.02 -14.60
C ALA A 24 -18.67 15.99 -14.17
N PRO A 25 -18.43 14.93 -14.97
CA PRO A 25 -17.40 13.94 -14.68
C PRO A 25 -16.00 14.54 -14.79
N GLY A 26 -15.09 14.03 -13.96
CA GLY A 26 -13.66 14.33 -14.06
C GLY A 26 -12.85 13.11 -14.49
N THR A 27 -11.55 13.32 -14.65
CA THR A 27 -10.57 12.33 -15.08
C THR A 27 -9.50 12.16 -14.01
N GLN A 28 -9.29 10.93 -13.56
CA GLN A 28 -8.21 10.53 -12.67
C GLN A 28 -7.08 9.90 -13.48
N THR A 29 -5.86 10.41 -13.32
CA THR A 29 -4.66 9.93 -14.02
C THR A 29 -3.69 9.34 -13.01
N LEU A 30 -3.26 8.10 -13.26
CA LEU A 30 -2.34 7.35 -12.41
C LEU A 30 -1.06 7.06 -13.19
N ARG A 31 0.10 7.42 -12.61
CA ARG A 31 1.43 7.09 -13.16
C ARG A 31 2.00 5.95 -12.35
N VAL A 32 2.24 4.81 -13.00
CA VAL A 32 2.71 3.57 -12.34
C VAL A 32 4.07 3.18 -12.91
N VAL A 33 4.99 2.78 -12.03
CA VAL A 33 6.33 2.31 -12.38
C VAL A 33 6.44 0.82 -12.05
N PHE A 34 6.94 0.05 -13.00
CA PHE A 34 7.12 -1.40 -12.87
C PHE A 34 8.58 -1.74 -12.58
N PRO A 35 8.86 -2.60 -11.58
CA PRO A 35 10.22 -2.90 -11.14
C PRO A 35 11.04 -3.72 -12.15
N ARG A 36 10.37 -4.45 -13.03
CA ARG A 36 10.98 -5.41 -13.94
C ARG A 36 10.08 -5.70 -15.12
N GLU A 37 10.67 -6.38 -16.09
CA GLU A 37 9.95 -7.01 -17.19
C GLU A 37 9.01 -8.11 -16.68
N GLY A 38 7.90 -8.27 -17.38
CA GLY A 38 6.90 -9.29 -17.08
C GLY A 38 5.48 -8.77 -17.19
N ARG A 39 4.54 -9.62 -16.77
CA ARG A 39 3.11 -9.36 -16.87
C ARG A 39 2.56 -8.96 -15.50
N PHE A 40 1.94 -7.79 -15.45
CA PHE A 40 1.33 -7.23 -14.24
C PHE A 40 -0.18 -7.07 -14.44
N ASN A 41 -0.94 -7.30 -13.38
CA ASN A 41 -2.39 -7.09 -13.38
C ASN A 41 -2.73 -5.92 -12.46
N LEU A 42 -3.09 -4.79 -13.05
CA LEU A 42 -3.58 -3.62 -12.33
C LEU A 42 -5.08 -3.76 -12.11
N LYS A 43 -5.50 -3.80 -10.85
CA LYS A 43 -6.90 -3.87 -10.46
C LYS A 43 -7.36 -2.54 -9.89
N PHE A 44 -8.34 -1.93 -10.53
CA PHE A 44 -8.97 -0.68 -10.10
C PHE A 44 -10.36 -0.98 -9.58
N ALA A 45 -10.73 -0.34 -8.46
CA ALA A 45 -12.06 -0.42 -7.89
C ALA A 45 -12.56 1.00 -7.60
N TYR A 46 -13.60 1.42 -8.31
CA TYR A 46 -14.26 2.69 -8.06
C TYR A 46 -15.23 2.50 -6.88
N ARG A 47 -14.87 3.10 -5.74
CA ARG A 47 -15.65 3.07 -4.51
C ARG A 47 -15.45 4.37 -3.72
N ARG A 48 -16.40 4.66 -2.84
CA ARG A 48 -16.21 5.70 -1.82
C ARG A 48 -15.37 5.14 -0.70
N LEU A 49 -14.33 5.86 -0.30
CA LEU A 49 -13.39 5.37 0.73
C LEU A 49 -14.00 5.35 2.13
N TRP A 50 -15.00 6.19 2.39
CA TRP A 50 -15.74 6.24 3.65
C TRP A 50 -16.83 5.16 3.79
N GLU A 51 -17.13 4.41 2.72
CA GLU A 51 -18.08 3.31 2.79
C GLU A 51 -17.41 2.05 3.37
N PRO A 52 -18.12 1.25 4.20
CA PRO A 52 -17.62 -0.01 4.72
C PRO A 52 -17.17 -0.97 3.61
N ALA A 53 -16.17 -1.81 3.89
CA ALA A 53 -15.67 -2.78 2.91
C ALA A 53 -16.70 -3.86 2.50
N SER A 54 -17.79 -4.03 3.26
CA SER A 54 -18.91 -4.88 2.89
C SER A 54 -19.75 -4.32 1.74
N ILE A 55 -19.65 -3.01 1.47
CA ILE A 55 -20.32 -2.39 0.33
C ILE A 55 -19.47 -2.68 -0.91
N PRO A 56 -20.03 -3.34 -1.94
CA PRO A 56 -19.28 -3.65 -3.15
C PRO A 56 -18.90 -2.37 -3.90
N SER A 57 -17.76 -2.40 -4.57
CA SER A 57 -17.34 -1.32 -5.46
C SER A 57 -18.35 -1.13 -6.59
N ALA A 58 -18.64 0.13 -6.92
CA ALA A 58 -19.56 0.47 -8.00
C ALA A 58 -19.04 -0.01 -9.36
N GLN A 59 -17.72 -0.04 -9.55
CA GLN A 59 -17.09 -0.56 -10.76
C GLN A 59 -15.73 -1.16 -10.42
N THR A 60 -15.37 -2.24 -11.10
CA THR A 60 -14.00 -2.78 -11.07
C THR A 60 -13.48 -2.92 -12.48
N THR A 61 -12.23 -2.51 -12.70
CA THR A 61 -11.55 -2.62 -13.99
C THR A 61 -10.21 -3.31 -13.78
N ASN A 62 -9.93 -4.33 -14.59
CA ASN A 62 -8.64 -5.03 -14.57
C ASN A 62 -7.89 -4.70 -15.86
N VAL A 63 -6.67 -4.20 -15.74
CA VAL A 63 -5.79 -3.89 -16.86
C VAL A 63 -4.55 -4.76 -16.76
N ILE A 64 -4.30 -5.53 -17.81
CA ILE A 64 -3.11 -6.36 -17.91
C ILE A 64 -2.05 -5.54 -18.65
N VAL A 65 -0.91 -5.34 -18.00
CA VAL A 65 0.24 -4.62 -18.56
C VAL A 65 1.35 -5.62 -18.78
N GLU A 66 1.84 -5.71 -20.00
CA GLU A 66 3.04 -6.47 -20.35
C GLU A 66 4.20 -5.48 -20.50
N VAL A 67 5.18 -5.61 -19.60
CA VAL A 67 6.39 -4.79 -19.60
C VAL A 67 7.48 -5.59 -20.29
N ILE A 68 7.89 -5.11 -21.46
CA ILE A 68 8.99 -5.66 -22.24
C ILE A 68 10.28 -4.91 -21.95
N SER A 69 11.42 -5.54 -22.25
CA SER A 69 12.75 -4.91 -22.16
C SER A 69 12.77 -3.59 -22.94
N GLY A 70 13.05 -2.49 -22.25
CA GLY A 70 13.03 -1.14 -22.83
C GLY A 70 14.11 -0.23 -22.20
N GLN A 71 13.99 1.09 -22.41
CA GLN A 71 14.88 2.04 -21.75
C GLN A 71 14.66 2.00 -20.23
N GLU A 72 15.65 1.43 -19.53
CA GLU A 72 15.70 1.36 -18.08
C GLU A 72 16.10 2.72 -17.50
N ASN A 73 15.26 3.32 -16.67
CA ASN A 73 15.61 4.52 -15.92
C ASN A 73 16.21 4.13 -14.56
N ARG A 74 17.43 3.58 -14.58
CA ARG A 74 18.15 3.09 -13.39
C ARG A 74 18.09 4.00 -12.16
N PRO A 75 18.36 5.32 -12.23
CA PRO A 75 18.33 6.17 -11.03
C PRO A 75 16.93 6.32 -10.42
N LEU A 76 15.87 6.25 -11.23
CA LEU A 76 14.49 6.26 -10.75
C LEU A 76 14.13 4.92 -10.10
N MET A 77 14.59 3.81 -10.69
CA MET A 77 14.35 2.47 -10.17
C MET A 77 15.02 2.25 -8.81
N GLU A 78 16.27 2.67 -8.66
CA GLU A 78 16.99 2.58 -7.38
C GLU A 78 16.28 3.38 -6.27
N ARG A 79 15.76 4.57 -6.57
CA ARG A 79 15.02 5.37 -5.58
C ARG A 79 13.71 4.73 -5.14
N LEU A 80 13.02 4.06 -6.05
CA LEU A 80 11.67 3.51 -5.81
C LEU A 80 11.69 2.10 -5.21
N PHE A 81 12.75 1.32 -5.45
CA PHE A 81 12.79 -0.10 -5.12
C PHE A 81 13.94 -0.52 -4.20
N THR A 82 14.94 0.34 -3.93
CA THR A 82 16.09 -0.01 -3.07
C THR A 82 15.91 0.40 -1.60
N LYS A 83 14.84 1.13 -1.24
CA LYS A 83 14.58 1.57 0.15
C LYS A 83 14.16 0.46 1.12
N ASP A 84 13.96 -0.78 0.65
CA ASP A 84 13.53 -1.91 1.48
C ASP A 84 14.68 -2.90 1.81
N ILE A 85 15.95 -2.49 1.67
CA ILE A 85 17.10 -3.24 2.19
C ILE A 85 17.84 -2.39 3.24
N GLU A 86 17.16 -2.04 4.33
CA GLU A 86 17.85 -1.83 5.60
C GLU A 86 17.88 -3.17 6.34
N PRO A 87 19.06 -3.76 6.62
CA PRO A 87 19.15 -4.78 7.66
C PRO A 87 18.87 -4.11 9.02
N ALA A 88 18.15 -4.80 9.89
CA ALA A 88 17.65 -4.37 11.18
C ALA A 88 18.68 -3.64 12.11
N SER A 89 18.13 -2.85 13.06
CA SER A 89 18.73 -2.25 14.29
C SER A 89 18.81 -0.72 14.22
N ASN A 90 18.17 0.12 15.04
CA ASN A 90 17.91 0.09 16.49
C ASN A 90 16.61 0.88 16.79
N VAL A 91 15.52 0.21 17.14
CA VAL A 91 14.51 0.83 18.02
C VAL A 91 14.85 0.34 19.42
N PRO A 92 15.16 1.22 20.39
CA PRO A 92 15.28 0.80 21.78
C PRO A 92 13.94 0.17 22.17
N GLN A 93 13.94 -1.13 22.48
CA GLN A 93 12.80 -1.74 23.13
C GLN A 93 12.55 -0.97 24.43
N PRO A 94 11.35 -0.44 24.69
CA PRO A 94 11.05 0.09 26.02
C PRO A 94 11.19 -1.07 27.00
N GLU A 95 12.00 -0.84 28.03
CA GLU A 95 12.27 -1.80 29.11
C GLU A 95 10.96 -2.37 29.66
N GLU A 96 10.92 -3.70 29.81
CA GLU A 96 9.86 -4.42 30.51
C GLU A 96 9.73 -3.84 31.94
N GLU A 97 8.61 -3.16 32.20
CA GLU A 97 8.23 -2.81 33.57
C GLU A 97 7.77 -4.09 34.30
N GLU A 98 8.51 -4.46 35.34
CA GLU A 98 8.28 -5.62 36.21
C GLU A 98 6.85 -5.71 36.79
N PRO A 99 6.40 -6.92 37.19
CA PRO A 99 4.99 -7.24 37.35
C PRO A 99 4.40 -6.70 38.66
N GLN A 100 3.46 -5.75 38.57
CA GLN A 100 2.64 -5.37 39.73
C GLN A 100 1.61 -6.45 40.09
N SER A 101 2.05 -7.31 41.02
CA SER A 101 1.32 -7.83 42.20
C SER A 101 -0.20 -8.02 42.07
N LYS A 102 -0.61 -9.29 41.99
CA LYS A 102 -1.99 -9.76 42.20
C LYS A 102 -2.45 -9.39 43.62
N ARG A 103 -3.19 -8.30 43.77
CA ARG A 103 -3.89 -7.98 45.04
C ARG A 103 -5.24 -8.69 45.08
N ARG A 104 -5.27 -9.78 45.84
CA ARG A 104 -6.41 -10.61 46.22
C ARG A 104 -7.46 -9.74 46.94
N VAL A 105 -8.64 -9.59 46.34
CA VAL A 105 -9.80 -8.93 46.97
C VAL A 105 -10.56 -9.99 47.78
N GLU A 106 -10.37 -10.00 49.10
CA GLU A 106 -11.28 -10.65 50.04
C GLU A 106 -12.14 -9.57 50.71
N MET A 107 -13.38 -9.40 50.24
CA MET A 107 -14.39 -8.64 50.96
C MET A 107 -15.11 -9.55 51.96
N ARG A 108 -14.84 -9.34 53.26
CA ARG A 108 -15.67 -9.85 54.36
C ARG A 108 -16.93 -9.00 54.48
N ARG A 109 -18.08 -9.67 54.58
CA ARG A 109 -19.41 -9.07 54.78
C ARG A 109 -19.60 -8.69 56.26
N PRO A 110 -20.21 -7.56 56.59
CA PRO A 110 -20.92 -7.37 57.85
C PRO A 110 -22.31 -8.03 57.82
#